data_AF-A0A961T8E7-F1
#
_entry.id   AF-A0A961T8E7-F1
#
_cell.length_a   1.000
_cell.length_b   1.000
_cell.length_c   1.000
_cell.angle_alpha   90.00
_cell.angle_beta   90.00
_cell.angle_gamma   90.00
#
_symmetry.space_group_name_H-M   'P 1'
#
loop_
_entity.id
_entity.type
_entity.pdbx_description
1 polymer ?
#
loop_
_entity_poly.entity_id
_entity_poly.type
_entity_poly.pdbx_seq_one_letter_code
_entity_poly.pdbx_strand_id
1 'polypeptide(L)'
;LAVPSNDFGGQEPGTASDIEHFARHEYQVTFPLTGKVTVSGANAVPFYKWAGEQAGLSGKPRWNFHKHLIGPDGNFIASFSTQTEPDSPRLVRAIEESLPEPEWLRSEPAVKQSGEPKM
;
A
#
# COMPACT_ATOMS: atom_id res chain seq x y z
N LEU A 1 1.19 -0.62 5.86
CA LEU A 1 0.08 -0.96 6.76
C LEU A 1 -0.33 -2.39 6.44
N ALA A 2 -0.47 -3.27 7.43
CA ALA A 2 -1.09 -4.58 7.25
C ALA A 2 -2.49 -4.62 7.85
N VAL A 3 -3.36 -5.40 7.22
CA VAL A 3 -4.78 -5.49 7.56
C VAL A 3 -5.15 -6.96 7.76
N PRO A 4 -5.14 -7.46 9.01
CA PRO A 4 -5.52 -8.83 9.29
C PRO A 4 -6.98 -9.13 8.92
N SER A 5 -7.23 -10.30 8.36
CA SER A 5 -8.58 -10.75 7.99
C SER A 5 -8.70 -12.26 7.98
N ASN A 6 -9.83 -12.78 8.45
CA ASN A 6 -10.11 -14.21 8.44
C ASN A 6 -11.00 -14.65 7.26
N ASP A 7 -11.24 -13.74 6.31
CA ASP A 7 -12.17 -13.95 5.19
C ASP A 7 -11.73 -15.09 4.24
N PHE A 8 -10.43 -15.40 4.20
CA PHE A 8 -9.86 -16.33 3.23
C PHE A 8 -9.33 -17.59 3.91
N GLY A 9 -10.09 -18.68 3.79
CA GLY A 9 -9.68 -20.01 4.25
C GLY A 9 -9.52 -20.16 5.76
N GLY A 10 -10.02 -19.21 6.56
CA GLY A 10 -9.90 -19.28 8.02
C GLY A 10 -8.45 -19.18 8.53
N GLN A 11 -7.55 -18.54 7.76
CA GLN A 11 -6.11 -18.52 8.05
C GLN A 11 -5.68 -17.49 9.10
N GLU A 12 -6.61 -16.69 9.63
CA GLU A 12 -6.37 -15.68 10.67
C GLU A 12 -7.41 -15.78 11.82
N PRO A 13 -7.54 -16.94 12.48
CA PRO A 13 -8.63 -17.21 13.42
C PRO A 13 -8.49 -16.47 14.75
N GLY A 14 -7.26 -16.11 15.15
CA GLY A 14 -6.93 -15.52 16.46
C GLY A 14 -7.54 -14.14 16.72
N THR A 15 -7.40 -13.65 17.95
CA THR A 15 -7.84 -12.29 18.29
C THR A 15 -6.87 -11.24 17.72
N ALA A 16 -7.29 -9.97 17.66
CA ALA A 16 -6.39 -8.90 17.20
C ALA A 16 -5.08 -8.83 18.03
N SER A 17 -5.16 -9.08 19.34
CA SER A 17 -4.00 -9.10 20.23
C SER A 17 -3.07 -10.28 19.92
N ASP A 18 -3.63 -11.47 19.67
CA ASP A 18 -2.82 -12.67 19.34
C ASP A 18 -2.09 -12.47 18.01
N ILE A 19 -2.79 -11.92 17.01
CA ILE A 19 -2.24 -11.65 15.68
C ILE A 19 -1.10 -10.64 15.77
N GLU A 20 -1.31 -9.53 16.49
CA GLU A 20 -0.27 -8.53 16.67
C GLU A 20 0.95 -9.10 17.40
N HIS A 21 0.72 -9.84 18.50
CA HIS A 21 1.81 -10.48 19.24
C HIS A 21 2.62 -11.41 18.33
N PHE A 22 1.94 -12.31 17.62
CA PHE A 22 2.57 -13.27 16.71
C PHE A 22 3.35 -12.57 15.59
N ALA A 23 2.74 -11.60 14.89
CA ALA A 23 3.40 -10.88 13.80
C ALA A 23 4.67 -10.14 14.25
N ARG A 24 4.65 -9.54 15.45
CA ARG A 24 5.80 -8.79 15.98
C ARG A 24 6.91 -9.68 16.53
N HIS A 25 6.58 -10.78 17.20
CA HIS A 25 7.57 -11.60 17.89
C HIS A 25 8.13 -12.70 16.98
N GLU A 26 7.31 -13.32 16.14
CA GLU A 26 7.75 -14.41 15.25
C GLU A 26 8.30 -13.89 13.92
N TYR A 27 7.66 -12.87 13.34
CA TYR A 27 8.01 -12.34 12.02
C TYR A 27 8.66 -10.95 12.05
N GLN A 28 8.88 -10.39 13.25
CA GLN A 28 9.55 -9.09 13.43
C GLN A 28 8.92 -7.96 12.61
N VAL A 29 7.59 -7.98 12.45
CA VAL A 29 6.87 -6.94 11.70
C VAL A 29 7.03 -5.58 12.38
N THR A 30 7.66 -4.65 11.67
CA THR A 30 7.94 -3.28 12.15
C THR A 30 6.91 -2.24 11.69
N PHE A 31 6.13 -2.55 10.66
CA PHE A 31 5.09 -1.64 10.16
C PHE A 31 3.79 -1.74 10.97
N PRO A 32 2.89 -0.74 10.87
CA PRO A 32 1.61 -0.76 11.57
C PRO A 32 0.68 -1.89 11.09
N LEU A 33 -0.07 -2.47 12.03
CA LEU A 33 -1.20 -3.36 11.78
C LEU A 33 -2.50 -2.68 12.20
N THR A 34 -3.58 -2.92 11.48
CA THR A 34 -4.93 -2.58 11.96
C THR A 34 -5.46 -3.66 12.91
N GLY A 35 -6.63 -3.44 13.52
CA GLY A 35 -7.44 -4.54 14.03
C GLY A 35 -7.93 -5.47 12.90
N LYS A 36 -8.42 -6.65 13.26
CA LYS A 36 -8.97 -7.63 12.30
C LYS A 36 -10.27 -7.12 11.68
N VAL A 37 -10.39 -7.17 10.36
CA VAL A 37 -11.57 -6.67 9.63
C VAL A 37 -11.99 -7.61 8.49
N THR A 38 -13.22 -7.44 8.01
CA THR A 38 -13.72 -8.05 6.77
C THR A 38 -13.27 -7.22 5.57
N VAL A 39 -12.63 -7.87 4.60
CA VAL A 39 -11.99 -7.24 3.43
C VAL A 39 -12.65 -7.65 2.12
N SER A 40 -13.55 -8.62 2.15
CA SER A 40 -14.19 -9.21 0.98
C SER A 40 -15.71 -9.22 1.06
N GLY A 41 -16.36 -9.40 -0.10
CA GLY A 41 -17.82 -9.51 -0.19
C GLY A 41 -18.59 -8.22 0.18
N ALA A 42 -19.89 -8.37 0.43
CA ALA A 42 -20.78 -7.25 0.72
C ALA A 42 -20.46 -6.53 2.05
N ASN A 43 -19.85 -7.26 2.99
CA ASN A 43 -19.52 -6.78 4.33
C ASN A 43 -18.10 -6.19 4.43
N ALA A 44 -17.36 -6.12 3.31
CA ALA A 44 -16.06 -5.47 3.28
C ALA A 44 -16.14 -4.04 3.83
N VAL A 45 -15.16 -3.66 4.66
CA VAL A 45 -15.04 -2.28 5.16
C VAL A 45 -14.86 -1.28 4.00
N PRO A 46 -15.21 0.01 4.19
CA PRO A 46 -15.32 0.97 3.09
C PRO A 46 -14.10 1.05 2.17
N PHE A 47 -12.88 0.95 2.72
CA PHE A 47 -11.64 0.97 1.93
C PHE A 47 -11.62 -0.07 0.81
N TYR A 48 -12.00 -1.32 1.08
CA TYR A 48 -11.95 -2.40 0.09
C TYR A 48 -13.10 -2.33 -0.93
N LYS A 49 -14.21 -1.68 -0.57
CA LYS A 49 -15.27 -1.33 -1.53
C LYS A 49 -14.77 -0.27 -2.50
N TRP A 50 -14.21 0.81 -1.96
CA TRP A 50 -13.59 1.89 -2.73
C TRP A 50 -12.47 1.37 -3.65
N ALA A 51 -11.56 0.51 -3.17
CA ALA A 51 -10.53 -0.10 -4.00
C ALA A 51 -11.12 -0.87 -5.19
N GLY A 52 -12.25 -1.56 -4.99
CA GLY A 52 -12.99 -2.23 -6.05
C GLY A 52 -13.66 -1.28 -7.05
N GLU A 53 -14.02 -0.07 -6.64
CA GLU A 53 -14.50 0.99 -7.54
C GLU A 53 -13.36 1.56 -8.39
N GLN A 54 -12.16 1.70 -7.81
CA GLN A 54 -10.98 2.24 -8.50
C GLN A 54 -10.39 1.29 -9.55
N ALA A 55 -10.34 -0.02 -9.26
CA ALA A 55 -9.62 -0.99 -10.10
C ALA A 55 -10.45 -2.23 -10.49
N GLY A 56 -11.78 -2.16 -10.35
CA GLY A 56 -12.68 -3.26 -10.69
C GLY A 56 -12.37 -4.53 -9.90
N LEU A 57 -12.41 -5.69 -10.57
CA LEU A 57 -12.09 -6.98 -9.95
C LEU A 57 -10.66 -7.05 -9.42
N SER A 58 -9.72 -6.35 -10.05
CA SER A 58 -8.33 -6.33 -9.62
C SER A 58 -8.15 -5.59 -8.30
N GLY A 59 -9.00 -4.62 -7.98
CA GLY A 59 -8.99 -3.88 -6.72
C GLY A 59 -9.58 -4.65 -5.53
N LYS A 60 -10.31 -5.74 -5.78
CA LYS A 60 -10.94 -6.56 -4.74
C LYS A 60 -10.00 -7.69 -4.30
N PRO A 61 -9.69 -7.84 -3.00
CA PRO A 61 -8.95 -9.00 -2.52
C PRO A 61 -9.69 -10.29 -2.85
N ARG A 62 -8.95 -11.26 -3.41
CA ARG A 62 -9.47 -12.61 -3.73
C ARG A 62 -8.85 -13.69 -2.86
N TRP A 63 -7.75 -13.37 -2.18
CA TRP A 63 -7.04 -14.22 -1.24
C TRP A 63 -6.13 -13.37 -0.35
N ASN A 64 -5.47 -14.01 0.61
CA ASN A 64 -4.47 -13.39 1.49
C ASN A 64 -3.34 -12.73 0.69
N PHE A 65 -2.69 -11.72 1.28
CA PHE A 65 -1.55 -10.99 0.68
C PHE A 65 -1.84 -10.29 -0.67
N HIS A 66 -3.09 -9.92 -0.93
CA HIS A 66 -3.40 -8.92 -1.96
C HIS A 66 -2.88 -7.54 -1.54
N LYS A 67 -2.34 -6.74 -2.47
CA LYS A 67 -1.64 -5.50 -2.16
C LYS A 67 -2.23 -4.33 -2.94
N HIS A 68 -2.40 -3.19 -2.27
CA HIS A 68 -2.82 -1.92 -2.87
C HIS A 68 -1.72 -0.88 -2.69
N LEU A 69 -1.44 -0.13 -3.74
CA LEU A 69 -0.53 1.02 -3.71
C LEU A 69 -1.35 2.30 -3.76
N ILE A 70 -1.22 3.11 -2.71
CA ILE A 70 -1.88 4.41 -2.56
C ILE A 70 -0.81 5.49 -2.60
N GLY A 71 -1.05 6.53 -3.40
CA GLY A 71 -0.15 7.67 -3.57
C GLY A 71 -0.10 8.58 -2.35
N PRO A 72 0.91 9.47 -2.27
CA PRO A 72 1.05 10.44 -1.18
C PRO A 72 -0.11 11.46 -1.13
N ASP A 73 -0.84 11.62 -2.22
CA ASP A 73 -2.05 12.45 -2.36
C ASP A 73 -3.35 11.68 -2.04
N GLY A 74 -3.24 10.40 -1.66
CA GLY A 74 -4.38 9.52 -1.38
C GLY A 74 -4.98 8.84 -2.60
N ASN A 75 -4.44 9.07 -3.80
CA ASN A 75 -4.97 8.44 -5.02
C ASN A 75 -4.62 6.96 -5.10
N PHE A 76 -5.52 6.18 -5.71
CA PHE A 76 -5.29 4.77 -5.98
C PHE A 76 -4.34 4.64 -7.18
N ILE A 77 -3.17 4.04 -6.97
CA ILE A 77 -2.15 3.92 -8.02
C ILE A 77 -2.22 2.54 -8.67
N ALA A 78 -2.19 1.49 -7.85
CA ALA A 78 -2.11 0.14 -8.38
C ALA A 78 -2.68 -0.91 -7.42
N SER A 79 -3.00 -2.06 -8.01
CA SER A 79 -3.40 -3.27 -7.31
C SER A 79 -2.55 -4.44 -7.76
N PHE A 80 -2.12 -5.27 -6.81
CA PHE A 80 -1.30 -6.44 -7.06
C PHE A 80 -1.94 -7.67 -6.44
N SER A 81 -2.03 -8.75 -7.23
CA SER A 81 -2.66 -9.97 -6.77
C SER A 81 -1.78 -10.67 -5.72
N THR A 82 -2.35 -11.66 -5.05
CA THR A 82 -1.64 -12.56 -4.14
C THR A 82 -0.39 -13.19 -4.77
N GLN A 83 -0.40 -13.45 -6.08
CA GLN A 83 0.73 -14.06 -6.81
C GLN A 83 1.88 -13.08 -7.09
N THR A 84 1.66 -11.77 -6.92
CA THR A 84 2.75 -10.81 -7.01
C THR A 84 3.64 -10.97 -5.78
N GLU A 85 4.86 -11.46 -6.01
CA GLU A 85 5.89 -11.57 -4.98
C GLU A 85 6.20 -10.22 -4.33
N PRO A 86 6.58 -10.18 -3.04
CA PRO A 86 6.82 -8.94 -2.31
C PRO A 86 7.95 -8.08 -2.91
N ASP A 87 8.91 -8.69 -3.59
CA ASP A 87 10.05 -8.05 -4.26
C ASP A 87 9.89 -7.98 -5.79
N SER A 88 8.67 -8.22 -6.29
CA SER A 88 8.40 -8.19 -7.73
C SER A 88 8.92 -6.88 -8.36
N PRO A 89 9.71 -6.93 -9.45
CA PRO A 89 10.25 -5.72 -10.07
C PRO A 89 9.18 -4.72 -10.48
N ARG A 90 8.00 -5.20 -10.88
CA ARG A 90 6.85 -4.35 -11.23
C ARG A 90 6.29 -3.60 -10.01
N LEU A 91 6.24 -4.26 -8.85
CA LEU A 91 5.75 -3.66 -7.61
C LEU A 91 6.75 -2.63 -7.10
N VAL A 92 8.04 -2.99 -7.05
CA VAL A 92 9.12 -2.08 -6.60
C VAL A 92 9.16 -0.84 -7.47
N ARG A 93 9.17 -1.00 -8.81
CA ARG A 93 9.15 0.13 -9.74
C ARG A 93 7.93 1.04 -9.54
N ALA A 94 6.74 0.46 -9.36
CA ALA A 94 5.54 1.26 -9.12
C ALA A 94 5.65 2.08 -7.83
N ILE A 95 6.27 1.53 -6.77
CA ILE A 95 6.54 2.27 -5.53
C ILE A 95 7.52 3.42 -5.82
N GLU A 96 8.66 3.13 -6.44
CA GLU A 96 9.72 4.11 -6.73
C GLU A 96 9.19 5.29 -7.55
N GLU A 97 8.38 5.01 -8.58
CA GLU A 97 7.75 6.04 -9.42
C GLU A 97 6.67 6.86 -8.69
N SER A 98 6.17 6.35 -7.55
CA SER A 98 5.13 7.00 -6.74
C SER A 98 5.70 7.77 -5.54
N LEU A 99 7.02 7.72 -5.32
CA LEU A 99 7.63 8.40 -4.20
C LEU A 99 7.53 9.92 -4.40
N PRO A 100 7.20 10.67 -3.33
CA PRO A 100 7.26 12.11 -3.40
C PRO A 100 8.69 12.56 -3.73
N GLU A 101 8.83 13.60 -4.56
CA GLU A 101 10.11 14.29 -4.71
C GLU A 101 10.68 14.60 -3.32
N PRO A 102 11.98 14.33 -3.08
CA PRO A 102 12.57 14.57 -1.79
C PRO A 102 12.38 16.02 -1.37
N GLU A 103 12.13 16.23 -0.08
CA GLU A 103 11.83 17.55 0.47
C GLU A 103 12.93 18.60 0.17
N TRP A 104 14.18 18.15 0.06
CA TRP A 104 15.32 18.98 -0.32
C TRP A 104 15.32 19.42 -1.79
N LEU A 105 14.62 18.72 -2.69
CA LEU A 105 14.44 19.14 -4.08
C LEU A 105 13.30 20.19 -4.21
N ARG A 106 12.39 20.24 -3.23
CA ARG A 106 11.27 21.20 -3.20
C ARG A 106 11.65 22.57 -2.66
N SER A 107 12.87 22.72 -2.12
CA SER A 107 13.33 23.92 -1.40
C SER A 107 14.42 24.72 -2.13
N GLU A 108 14.85 24.32 -3.33
CA GLU A 108 15.74 25.18 -4.13
C GLU A 108 14.97 26.35 -4.76
N PRO A 109 15.36 27.62 -4.50
CA PRO A 109 14.85 28.73 -5.28
C PRO A 109 15.32 28.58 -6.73
N ALA A 110 14.41 28.71 -7.69
CA ALA A 110 14.73 28.68 -9.11
C ALA A 110 15.94 29.57 -9.41
N VAL A 111 17.05 28.97 -9.85
CA VAL A 111 18.22 29.69 -10.32
C VAL A 111 17.77 30.57 -11.48
N LYS A 112 17.63 31.88 -11.22
CA LYS A 112 17.43 32.85 -12.29
C LYS A 112 18.70 32.79 -13.14
N GLN A 113 18.59 32.29 -14.37
CA GLN A 113 19.63 32.47 -15.38
C GLN A 113 19.89 33.96 -15.54
N SER A 114 20.96 34.46 -14.93
CA SER A 114 21.50 35.77 -15.23
C SER A 114 22.12 35.66 -16.63
N GLY A 115 21.46 36.26 -17.61
CA GLY A 115 22.01 36.37 -18.96
C GLY A 115 23.38 37.04 -18.90
N GLU A 116 24.38 36.39 -19.48
CA GLU A 116 25.67 37.01 -19.73
C GLU A 116 25.49 38.15 -20.75
N PRO A 117 26.11 39.32 -20.52
CA PRO A 117 26.18 40.33 -21.56
C PRO A 117 27.15 39.85 -22.64
N LYS A 118 26.68 39.82 -23.89
CA LYS A 118 27.55 39.67 -25.07
C LYS A 118 28.59 40.78 -25.06
N MET A 119 29.87 40.40 -25.16
CA MET A 119 30.94 41.25 -25.68
C MET A 119 31.30 40.77 -27.09
#